data_AF-A0A966XXE5-F1
#
_entry.id   AF-A0A966XXE5-F1
#
_cell.length_a   1.000
_cell.length_b   1.000
_cell.length_c   1.000
_cell.angle_alpha   90.00
_cell.angle_beta   90.00
_cell.angle_gamma   90.00
#
_symmetry.space_group_name_H-M   'P 1'
#
loop_
_entity.id
_entity.type
_entity.pdbx_description
1 polymer ?
#
loop_
_entity_poly.entity_id
_entity_poly.type
_entity_poly.pdbx_seq_one_letter_code
_entity_poly.pdbx_strand_id
1 'polypeptide(L)'
;MPIALIVLILVLIAVMVFAWRRLRASRRVDFIRHYSLPIGLYEKLRKRRPDLTTKDCQLVGNALRQFFLAHLASGRRFVSMPSQVVDDLWHEFILYTRNYQDFCHEAFGRFMHHTPAVVMTGEKNANSGLRRCWWYACKEENINPRKPLRLPLLFALDAKLNIADGFRYLPNCHITGLQAG
;
A
#
# COMPACT_ATOMS: atom_id res chain seq x y z
N MET A 1 30.89 -4.30 40.50
CA MET A 1 29.46 -4.60 40.72
C MET A 1 28.50 -3.59 40.07
N PRO A 2 28.66 -2.26 40.19
CA PRO A 2 27.69 -1.31 39.60
C PRO A 2 27.68 -1.30 38.07
N ILE A 3 28.85 -1.50 37.43
CA ILE A 3 28.98 -1.52 35.97
C ILE A 3 28.19 -2.69 35.35
N ALA A 4 28.26 -3.89 35.94
CA ALA A 4 27.54 -5.06 35.46
C ALA A 4 26.02 -4.87 35.55
N LEU A 5 25.54 -4.25 36.63
CA LEU A 5 24.12 -3.92 36.81
C LEU A 5 23.65 -2.88 35.77
N ILE A 6 24.46 -1.85 35.51
CA ILE A 6 24.17 -0.83 34.48
C ILE A 6 24.08 -1.49 33.09
N VAL A 7 25.06 -2.32 32.73
CA VAL A 7 25.07 -3.05 31.45
C VAL A 7 23.83 -3.93 31.32
N LEU A 8 23.47 -4.68 32.36
CA LEU A 8 22.28 -5.52 32.36
C LEU A 8 21.00 -4.71 32.14
N ILE A 9 20.85 -3.57 32.83
CA ILE A 9 19.70 -2.67 32.65
C ILE A 9 19.63 -2.15 31.22
N LEU A 10 20.75 -1.72 30.64
CA LEU A 10 20.79 -1.22 29.25
C LEU A 10 20.40 -2.31 28.24
N VAL A 11 20.86 -3.55 28.45
CA VAL A 11 20.46 -4.69 27.61
C VAL A 11 18.96 -4.97 27.74
N LEU A 12 18.42 -4.97 28.95
CA LEU A 12 16.98 -5.19 29.18
C LEU A 12 16.12 -4.09 28.52
N ILE A 13 16.53 -2.83 28.62
CA ILE A 13 15.87 -1.71 27.94
C ILE A 13 15.93 -1.91 26.42
N ALA A 14 17.08 -2.27 25.86
CA ALA A 14 17.23 -2.49 24.43
C ALA A 14 16.31 -3.62 23.92
N VAL A 15 16.24 -4.74 24.66
CA VAL A 15 15.34 -5.86 24.36
C VAL A 15 13.87 -5.42 24.42
N MET A 16 13.49 -4.68 25.47
CA MET A 16 12.12 -4.19 25.64
C MET A 16 11.71 -3.24 24.52
N VAL A 17 12.58 -2.30 24.14
CA VAL A 17 12.34 -1.38 23.01
C VAL A 17 12.23 -2.16 21.70
N PHE A 18 13.10 -3.14 21.46
CA PHE A 18 13.04 -3.97 20.26
C PHE A 18 11.72 -4.75 20.18
N ALA A 19 11.31 -5.39 21.27
CA ALA A 19 10.05 -6.13 21.36
C ALA A 19 8.85 -5.20 21.13
N TRP A 20 8.81 -4.04 21.78
CA TRP A 20 7.75 -3.05 21.59
C TRP A 20 7.68 -2.55 20.14
N ARG A 21 8.82 -2.28 19.49
CA ARG A 21 8.86 -1.87 18.08
C ARG A 21 8.32 -2.96 17.16
N ARG A 22 8.66 -4.22 17.42
CA ARG A 22 8.15 -5.39 16.67
C ARG A 22 6.64 -5.55 16.85
N LEU A 23 6.15 -5.50 18.09
CA LEU A 23 4.72 -5.58 18.39
C LEU A 23 3.94 -4.43 17.75
N ARG A 24 4.46 -3.20 17.86
CA ARG A 24 3.83 -2.03 17.22
C ARG A 24 3.79 -2.16 15.70
N ALA A 25 4.84 -2.69 15.08
CA ALA A 25 4.85 -2.96 13.64
C ALA A 25 3.79 -4.00 13.25
N SER A 26 3.66 -5.09 14.01
CA SER A 26 2.63 -6.12 13.79
C SER A 26 1.22 -5.53 13.91
N ARG A 27 0.94 -4.79 14.99
CA ARG A 27 -0.38 -4.16 15.20
C ARG A 27 -0.78 -3.24 14.07
N ARG A 28 0.16 -2.47 13.49
CA ARG A 28 -0.11 -1.60 12.34
C ARG A 28 -0.44 -2.40 11.07
N VAL A 29 0.23 -3.52 10.85
CA VAL A 29 -0.09 -4.44 9.74
C VAL A 29 -1.50 -5.02 9.92
N ASP A 30 -1.81 -5.53 11.12
CA ASP A 30 -3.11 -6.12 11.42
C ASP A 30 -4.24 -5.08 11.31
N PHE A 31 -3.99 -3.86 11.77
CA PHE A 31 -4.90 -2.72 11.62
C PHE A 31 -5.22 -2.46 10.14
N ILE A 32 -4.21 -2.32 9.27
CA ILE A 32 -4.43 -2.06 7.84
C ILE A 32 -5.22 -3.20 7.18
N ARG A 33 -4.90 -4.46 7.49
CA ARG A 33 -5.56 -5.64 6.91
C ARG A 33 -7.05 -5.72 7.24
N HIS A 34 -7.43 -5.34 8.45
CA HIS A 34 -8.81 -5.48 8.95
C HIS A 34 -9.57 -4.15 9.03
N TYR A 35 -8.95 -3.04 8.60
CA TYR A 35 -9.60 -1.74 8.62
C TYR A 35 -10.89 -1.76 7.81
N SER A 36 -11.98 -1.34 8.43
CA SER A 36 -13.28 -1.18 7.78
C SER A 36 -13.34 0.19 7.11
N LEU A 37 -13.40 0.20 5.79
CA LEU A 37 -13.53 1.45 5.03
C LEU A 37 -14.88 2.13 5.35
N PRO A 38 -14.95 3.47 5.28
CA PRO A 38 -16.17 4.22 5.59
C PRO A 38 -17.40 3.77 4.79
N ILE A 39 -18.57 3.81 5.43
CA ILE A 39 -19.86 3.58 4.79
C ILE A 39 -20.05 4.62 3.66
N GLY A 40 -20.60 4.20 2.53
CA GLY A 40 -20.79 5.07 1.37
C GLY A 40 -19.57 5.16 0.44
N LEU A 41 -18.39 4.67 0.85
CA LEU A 41 -17.17 4.84 0.06
C LEU A 41 -17.23 4.07 -1.26
N TYR A 42 -17.72 2.82 -1.24
CA TYR A 42 -17.84 2.02 -2.46
C TYR A 42 -18.94 2.55 -3.38
N GLU A 43 -19.99 3.15 -2.83
CA GLU A 43 -21.03 3.83 -3.59
C GLU A 43 -20.45 5.04 -4.34
N LYS A 44 -19.53 5.79 -3.72
CA LYS A 44 -18.80 6.88 -4.38
C LYS A 44 -17.90 6.37 -5.51
N LEU A 45 -17.15 5.29 -5.26
CA LEU A 45 -16.35 4.63 -6.30
C LEU A 45 -17.22 4.20 -7.48
N ARG A 46 -18.37 3.57 -7.23
CA ARG A 46 -19.29 3.11 -8.28
C ARG A 46 -19.93 4.24 -9.07
N LYS A 47 -20.10 5.44 -8.48
CA LYS A 47 -20.54 6.62 -9.26
C LYS A 47 -19.50 7.02 -10.31
N ARG A 48 -18.21 6.85 -10.01
CA ARG A 48 -17.10 7.12 -10.94
C ARG A 48 -16.84 5.95 -11.89
N ARG A 49 -17.06 4.72 -11.43
CA ARG A 49 -16.84 3.47 -12.17
C ARG A 49 -18.12 2.61 -12.14
N PRO A 50 -19.14 2.95 -12.95
CA PRO A 50 -20.45 2.28 -12.90
C PRO A 50 -20.41 0.79 -13.23
N ASP A 51 -19.41 0.36 -14.00
CA ASP A 51 -19.23 -1.04 -14.44
C ASP A 51 -18.77 -1.98 -13.31
N LEU A 52 -18.36 -1.43 -12.16
CA LEU A 52 -17.90 -2.24 -11.02
C LEU A 52 -19.07 -2.86 -10.26
N THR A 53 -19.01 -4.18 -10.10
CA THR A 53 -19.89 -4.90 -9.18
C THR A 53 -19.46 -4.69 -7.73
N THR A 54 -20.33 -5.03 -6.77
CA THR A 54 -19.99 -5.02 -5.34
C THR A 54 -18.76 -5.88 -5.03
N LYS A 55 -18.61 -7.02 -5.70
CA LYS A 55 -17.44 -7.91 -5.53
C LYS A 55 -16.17 -7.23 -6.03
N ASP A 56 -16.24 -6.49 -7.14
CA ASP A 56 -15.10 -5.75 -7.66
C ASP A 56 -14.70 -4.65 -6.69
N CYS A 57 -15.65 -3.89 -6.13
CA CYS A 57 -15.35 -2.88 -5.11
C CYS A 57 -14.64 -3.47 -3.88
N GLN A 58 -15.06 -4.64 -3.40
CA GLN A 58 -14.38 -5.33 -2.31
C GLN A 58 -12.94 -5.72 -2.69
N LEU A 59 -12.74 -6.18 -3.93
CA LEU A 59 -11.42 -6.51 -4.46
C LEU A 59 -10.52 -5.26 -4.57
N VAL A 60 -11.06 -4.12 -5.01
CA VAL A 60 -10.37 -2.82 -5.03
C VAL A 60 -10.00 -2.40 -3.61
N GLY A 61 -10.89 -2.57 -2.62
CA GLY A 61 -10.59 -2.33 -1.21
C GLY A 61 -9.45 -3.19 -0.68
N ASN A 62 -9.36 -4.46 -1.10
CA ASN A 62 -8.24 -5.34 -0.73
C ASN A 62 -6.92 -4.89 -1.35
N ALA A 63 -6.94 -4.47 -2.62
CA ALA A 63 -5.77 -3.91 -3.28
C ALA A 63 -5.33 -2.57 -2.64
N LEU A 64 -6.27 -1.73 -2.19
CA LEU A 64 -5.97 -0.51 -1.44
C LEU A 64 -5.23 -0.82 -0.13
N ARG A 65 -5.69 -1.83 0.62
CA ARG A 65 -4.98 -2.29 1.83
C ARG A 65 -3.58 -2.80 1.50
N GLN A 66 -3.43 -3.55 0.40
CA GLN A 66 -2.11 -3.99 -0.07
C GLN A 66 -1.18 -2.82 -0.39
N PHE A 67 -1.69 -1.75 -1.00
CA PHE A 67 -0.91 -0.54 -1.26
C PHE A 67 -0.43 0.12 0.04
N PHE A 68 -1.32 0.26 1.02
CA PHE A 68 -0.96 0.80 2.34
C PHE A 68 0.05 -0.08 3.09
N LEU A 69 -0.06 -1.40 2.99
CA LEU A 69 0.94 -2.34 3.52
C LEU A 69 2.29 -2.16 2.83
N ALA A 70 2.32 -1.97 1.52
CA ALA A 70 3.55 -1.70 0.78
C ALA A 70 4.22 -0.40 1.24
N HIS A 71 3.44 0.67 1.46
CA HIS A 71 3.94 1.92 2.04
C HIS A 71 4.53 1.68 3.44
N LEU A 72 3.78 1.03 4.35
CA LEU A 72 4.23 0.74 5.71
C LEU A 72 5.51 -0.09 5.73
N ALA A 73 5.52 -1.22 5.02
CA ALA A 73 6.64 -2.16 4.95
C ALA A 73 7.90 -1.52 4.36
N SER A 74 7.74 -0.50 3.51
CA SER A 74 8.86 0.28 2.97
C SER A 74 9.54 1.24 3.94
N GLY A 75 9.12 1.25 5.20
CA GLY A 75 9.54 2.25 6.17
C GLY A 75 8.82 3.58 5.98
N ARG A 76 7.61 3.56 5.40
CA ARG A 76 6.80 4.75 5.08
C ARG A 76 7.50 5.68 4.09
N ARG A 77 8.29 5.11 3.18
CA ARG A 77 8.89 5.83 2.04
C ARG A 77 7.85 5.96 0.93
N PHE A 78 8.08 6.91 0.03
CA PHE A 78 7.23 7.08 -1.15
C PHE A 78 7.15 5.77 -1.97
N VAL A 79 5.93 5.38 -2.32
CA VAL A 79 5.57 4.29 -3.22
C VAL A 79 4.57 4.84 -4.25
N SER A 80 4.71 4.45 -5.51
CA SER A 80 3.80 4.89 -6.57
C SER A 80 2.61 3.95 -6.64
N MET A 81 1.41 4.50 -6.86
CA MET A 81 0.19 3.74 -7.07
C MET A 81 0.24 3.04 -8.45
N PRO A 82 0.13 1.70 -8.53
CA PRO A 82 0.21 0.96 -9.80
C PRO A 82 -1.18 0.57 -10.36
N SER A 83 -2.28 1.11 -9.81
CA SER A 83 -3.64 0.80 -10.26
C SER A 83 -4.51 2.05 -10.23
N GLN A 84 -5.10 2.38 -11.37
CA GLN A 84 -5.97 3.53 -11.54
C GLN A 84 -7.27 3.37 -10.73
N VAL A 85 -7.87 2.18 -10.71
CA VAL A 85 -9.11 1.95 -9.94
C VAL A 85 -8.87 2.00 -8.43
N VAL A 86 -7.69 1.60 -7.96
CA VAL A 86 -7.30 1.73 -6.55
C VAL A 86 -7.00 3.19 -6.21
N ASP A 87 -6.37 3.92 -7.13
CA ASP A 87 -6.15 5.36 -6.98
C ASP A 87 -7.49 6.10 -6.85
N ASP A 88 -8.49 5.76 -7.65
CA ASP A 88 -9.84 6.33 -7.57
C ASP A 88 -10.48 6.08 -6.20
N LEU A 89 -10.39 4.86 -5.65
CA LEU A 89 -10.89 4.56 -4.31
C LEU A 89 -10.13 5.33 -3.22
N TRP A 90 -8.81 5.45 -3.35
CA TRP A 90 -8.00 6.20 -2.39
C TRP A 90 -8.34 7.69 -2.41
N HIS A 91 -8.54 8.27 -3.60
CA HIS A 91 -9.02 9.64 -3.76
C HIS A 91 -10.35 9.87 -3.02
N GLU A 92 -11.33 8.98 -3.23
CA GLU A 92 -12.61 9.07 -2.50
C GLU A 92 -12.40 8.95 -0.99
N PHE A 93 -11.48 8.07 -0.54
CA PHE A 93 -11.23 7.88 0.89
C PHE A 93 -10.64 9.13 1.56
N ILE A 94 -9.80 9.90 0.87
CA ILE A 94 -9.22 11.16 1.38
C ILE A 94 -10.32 12.18 1.72
N LEU A 95 -11.43 12.18 0.99
CA LEU A 95 -12.57 13.08 1.25
C LEU A 95 -13.32 12.76 2.55
N TYR A 96 -13.16 11.55 3.09
CA TYR A 96 -13.61 11.19 4.44
C TYR A 96 -12.55 11.64 5.44
N THR A 97 -12.32 12.96 5.50
CA THR A 97 -11.12 13.57 6.09
C THR A 97 -10.81 13.10 7.51
N ARG A 98 -11.82 13.00 8.38
CA ARG A 98 -11.65 12.47 9.75
C ARG A 98 -11.22 11.02 9.74
N ASN A 99 -11.95 10.14 9.04
CA ASN A 99 -11.62 8.73 8.92
C ASN A 99 -10.22 8.51 8.32
N TYR A 100 -9.87 9.29 7.30
CA TYR A 100 -8.57 9.20 6.63
C TYR A 100 -7.42 9.65 7.53
N GLN A 101 -7.61 10.74 8.28
CA GLN A 101 -6.64 11.21 9.27
C GLN A 101 -6.42 10.16 10.37
N ASP A 102 -7.50 9.64 10.95
CA ASP A 102 -7.46 8.62 12.01
C ASP A 102 -6.79 7.33 11.50
N PHE A 103 -7.18 6.89 10.30
CA PHE A 103 -6.54 5.75 9.63
C PHE A 103 -5.03 5.98 9.47
N CYS A 104 -4.60 7.14 8.99
CA CYS A 104 -3.17 7.41 8.79
C CYS A 104 -2.39 7.43 10.11
N HIS A 105 -2.98 7.96 11.18
CA HIS A 105 -2.36 7.95 12.52
C HIS A 105 -2.16 6.52 13.03
N GLU A 106 -3.20 5.70 12.96
CA GLU A 106 -3.17 4.30 13.41
C GLU A 106 -2.34 3.40 12.48
N ALA A 107 -2.39 3.60 11.16
CA ALA A 107 -1.62 2.81 10.20
C ALA A 107 -0.14 3.21 10.16
N PHE A 108 0.17 4.50 10.10
CA PHE A 108 1.53 4.98 9.79
C PHE A 108 2.17 5.84 10.88
N GLY A 109 1.37 6.34 11.83
CA GLY A 109 1.81 7.25 12.89
C GLY A 109 2.00 8.69 12.41
N ARG A 110 1.54 8.99 11.20
CA ARG A 110 1.57 10.31 10.56
C ARG A 110 0.62 10.30 9.37
N PHE A 111 0.23 11.49 8.91
CA PHE A 111 -0.57 11.65 7.70
C PHE A 111 0.19 11.11 6.47
N MET A 112 -0.49 10.34 5.62
CA MET A 112 0.04 9.91 4.32
C MET A 112 -0.52 10.84 3.25
N HIS A 113 0.33 11.70 2.70
CA HIS A 113 -0.06 12.57 1.60
C HIS A 113 -0.21 11.76 0.31
N HIS A 114 -1.26 12.08 -0.43
CA HIS A 114 -1.49 11.55 -1.76
C HIS A 114 -0.75 12.41 -2.79
N THR A 115 -0.18 11.75 -3.81
CA THR A 115 0.40 12.41 -4.98
C THR A 115 -0.16 11.71 -6.21
N PRO A 116 -0.98 12.37 -7.03
CA PRO A 116 -1.66 11.73 -8.16
C PRO A 116 -0.70 11.07 -9.15
N ALA A 117 -1.08 9.91 -9.66
CA ALA A 117 -0.27 9.15 -10.61
C ALA A 117 0.02 9.94 -11.91
N VAL A 118 -0.91 10.79 -12.34
CA VAL A 118 -0.77 11.67 -13.52
C VAL A 118 0.40 12.66 -13.39
N VAL A 119 0.74 13.08 -12.16
CA VAL A 119 1.86 14.01 -11.93
C VAL A 119 3.21 13.28 -12.04
N MET A 120 3.21 11.94 -11.99
CA MET A 120 4.42 11.12 -11.89
C MET A 120 4.92 10.56 -13.23
N THR A 121 4.21 10.78 -14.35
CA THR A 121 4.67 10.36 -15.68
C THR A 121 5.93 11.13 -16.08
N GLY A 122 7.08 10.44 -16.09
CA GLY A 122 8.37 10.99 -16.57
C GLY A 122 9.42 11.25 -15.49
N GLU A 123 9.10 11.07 -14.20
CA GLU A 123 10.06 11.34 -13.12
C GLU A 123 10.90 10.12 -12.71
N LYS A 124 12.20 10.34 -12.43
CA LYS A 124 13.09 9.30 -11.86
C LYS A 124 12.54 8.74 -10.53
N ASN A 125 11.84 9.56 -9.75
CA ASN A 125 11.22 9.16 -8.48
C ASN A 125 10.07 8.17 -8.67
N ALA A 126 9.27 8.32 -9.72
CA ALA A 126 8.16 7.42 -10.04
C ALA A 126 8.63 5.99 -10.29
N ASN A 127 9.74 5.83 -11.03
CA ASN A 127 10.35 4.51 -11.26
C ASN A 127 10.83 3.86 -9.95
N SER A 128 11.38 4.62 -9.01
CA SER A 128 11.83 4.10 -7.72
C SER A 128 10.66 3.73 -6.80
N GLY A 129 9.58 4.53 -6.82
CA GLY A 129 8.36 4.32 -6.05
C GLY A 129 7.59 3.09 -6.54
N LEU A 130 7.47 2.92 -7.85
CA LEU A 130 6.81 1.76 -8.46
C LEU A 130 7.57 0.46 -8.17
N ARG A 131 8.91 0.46 -8.32
CA ARG A 131 9.75 -0.70 -7.97
C ARG A 131 9.65 -1.09 -6.49
N ARG A 132 9.53 -0.10 -5.60
CA ARG A 132 9.32 -0.32 -4.17
C ARG A 132 7.95 -0.91 -3.89
N CYS A 133 6.89 -0.35 -4.50
CA CYS A 133 5.54 -0.89 -4.41
C CYS A 133 5.50 -2.35 -4.88
N TRP A 134 6.05 -2.62 -6.07
CA TRP A 134 6.19 -3.96 -6.63
C TRP A 134 6.83 -4.95 -5.66
N TRP A 135 7.98 -4.58 -5.09
CA TRP A 135 8.72 -5.44 -4.18
C TRP A 135 7.90 -5.86 -2.96
N TYR A 136 7.21 -4.90 -2.32
CA TYR A 136 6.42 -5.19 -1.13
C TYR A 136 5.07 -5.83 -1.44
N ALA A 137 4.43 -5.48 -2.55
CA ALA A 137 3.22 -6.15 -3.01
C ALA A 137 3.49 -7.63 -3.34
N CYS A 138 4.59 -7.93 -4.03
CA CYS A 138 5.02 -9.31 -4.27
C CYS A 138 5.28 -10.06 -2.96
N LYS A 139 6.01 -9.46 -2.02
CA LYS A 139 6.30 -10.08 -0.71
C LYS A 139 5.03 -10.39 0.08
N GLU A 140 4.06 -9.48 0.08
CA GLU A 140 2.78 -9.68 0.78
C GLU A 140 2.01 -10.90 0.25
N GLU A 141 2.18 -11.21 -1.04
CA GLU A 141 1.53 -12.35 -1.71
C GLU A 141 2.43 -13.58 -1.88
N ASN A 142 3.59 -13.61 -1.23
CA ASN A 142 4.59 -14.67 -1.36
C ASN A 142 5.06 -14.92 -2.80
N ILE A 143 5.14 -13.86 -3.61
CA ILE A 143 5.68 -13.88 -4.98
C ILE A 143 7.16 -13.47 -4.92
N ASN A 144 8.02 -14.15 -5.69
CA ASN A 144 9.41 -13.73 -5.86
C ASN A 144 9.48 -12.43 -6.70
N PRO A 145 9.87 -11.28 -6.13
CA PRO A 145 9.85 -10.01 -6.86
C PRO A 145 10.89 -9.91 -7.98
N ARG A 146 11.89 -10.80 -8.02
CA ARG A 146 12.93 -10.82 -9.07
C ARG A 146 12.58 -11.74 -10.24
N LYS A 147 11.77 -12.77 -9.98
CA LYS A 147 11.33 -13.75 -10.98
C LYS A 147 9.87 -14.13 -10.68
N PRO A 148 8.93 -13.20 -10.88
CA PRO A 148 7.52 -13.42 -10.57
C PRO A 148 6.90 -14.42 -11.55
N LEU A 149 6.14 -15.39 -11.03
CA LEU A 149 5.35 -16.30 -11.88
C LEU A 149 3.97 -15.73 -12.22
N ARG A 150 3.53 -14.72 -11.48
CA ARG A 150 2.26 -14.00 -11.64
C ARG A 150 2.41 -12.57 -11.10
N LEU A 151 1.49 -11.69 -11.49
CA LEU A 151 1.39 -10.36 -10.90
C LEU A 151 0.77 -10.42 -9.50
N PRO A 152 1.20 -9.57 -8.55
CA PRO A 152 0.41 -9.29 -7.35
C PRO A 152 -0.91 -8.61 -7.73
N LEU A 153 -1.96 -8.81 -6.93
CA LEU A 153 -3.30 -8.28 -7.09
C LEU A 153 -3.29 -6.81 -7.47
N LEU A 154 -2.60 -5.98 -6.68
CA LEU A 154 -2.54 -4.54 -6.88
C LEU A 154 -2.00 -4.15 -8.27
N PHE A 155 -1.13 -4.95 -8.90
CA PHE A 155 -0.64 -4.70 -10.27
C PHE A 155 -1.52 -5.37 -11.34
N ALA A 156 -2.21 -6.46 -11.00
CA ALA A 156 -3.07 -7.17 -11.93
C ALA A 156 -4.47 -6.54 -12.08
N LEU A 157 -4.88 -5.72 -11.11
CA LEU A 157 -6.28 -5.39 -10.90
C LEU A 157 -6.93 -4.63 -12.07
N ASP A 158 -6.24 -3.61 -12.59
CA ASP A 158 -6.77 -2.80 -13.69
C ASP A 158 -7.05 -3.65 -14.93
N ALA A 159 -6.14 -4.56 -15.28
CA ALA A 159 -6.31 -5.51 -16.36
C ALA A 159 -7.44 -6.49 -16.08
N LYS A 160 -7.51 -7.02 -14.85
CA LYS A 160 -8.51 -7.99 -14.42
C LYS A 160 -9.94 -7.43 -14.48
N LEU A 161 -10.11 -6.14 -14.19
CA LEU A 161 -11.40 -5.46 -14.18
C LEU A 161 -11.70 -4.70 -15.48
N ASN A 162 -10.85 -4.86 -16.51
CA ASN A 162 -10.97 -4.16 -17.80
C ASN A 162 -11.12 -2.63 -17.65
N ILE A 163 -10.37 -2.03 -16.72
CA ILE A 163 -10.38 -0.57 -16.51
C ILE A 163 -9.80 0.10 -17.75
N ALA A 164 -10.58 0.98 -18.39
CA ALA A 164 -10.28 1.58 -19.69
C ALA A 164 -9.02 2.46 -19.70
N ASP A 165 -8.85 3.28 -18.67
CA ASP A 165 -7.68 4.14 -18.41
C ASP A 165 -6.71 3.49 -17.39
N GLY A 166 -6.80 2.17 -17.23
CA GLY A 166 -6.03 1.43 -16.24
C GLY A 166 -4.66 0.99 -16.76
N PHE A 167 -3.74 0.72 -15.83
CA PHE A 167 -2.41 0.22 -16.18
C PHE A 167 -2.45 -1.27 -16.60
N ARG A 168 -1.50 -1.67 -17.43
CA ARG A 168 -1.29 -3.06 -17.86
C ARG A 168 0.17 -3.44 -17.63
N TYR A 169 0.40 -4.56 -16.95
CA TYR A 169 1.75 -5.06 -16.64
C TYR A 169 1.90 -6.49 -17.13
N LEU A 170 3.15 -6.90 -17.39
CA LEU A 170 3.52 -8.29 -17.64
C LEU A 170 4.42 -8.78 -16.49
N PRO A 171 4.30 -10.03 -16.04
CA PRO A 171 5.16 -10.58 -14.98
C PRO A 171 6.65 -10.43 -15.29
N ASN A 172 7.04 -10.62 -16.54
CA ASN A 172 8.44 -10.57 -16.97
C ASN A 172 8.91 -9.18 -17.42
N CYS A 173 8.07 -8.15 -17.31
CA CYS A 173 8.53 -6.81 -17.66
C CYS A 173 9.56 -6.39 -16.60
N HIS A 174 10.84 -6.27 -17.01
CA HIS A 174 11.75 -5.40 -16.29
C HIS A 174 11.00 -4.08 -16.11
N ILE A 175 10.85 -3.60 -14.87
CA ILE A 175 10.14 -2.34 -14.58
C ILE A 175 10.98 -1.20 -15.16
N THR A 176 10.90 -1.05 -16.47
CA THR A 176 11.59 -0.15 -17.37
C THR A 176 10.55 0.16 -18.44
N GLY A 177 9.91 1.32 -18.30
CA GLY A 177 8.92 1.81 -19.24
C GLY A 177 7.52 1.30 -18.95
N LEU A 178 6.71 2.14 -18.31
CA LEU A 178 5.26 2.11 -18.46
C LEU A 178 4.96 2.09 -19.97
N GLN A 179 4.43 0.98 -20.49
CA GLN A 179 3.68 1.06 -21.74
C GLN A 179 2.26 1.43 -21.35
N ALA A 180 2.00 2.74 -21.34
CA ALA A 180 0.65 3.26 -21.46
C ALA A 180 0.23 2.97 -22.91
N GLY A 181 -0.63 1.97 -23.08
CA GLY A 181 -1.40 1.73 -24.29
C GLY A 181 -2.82 2.18 -24.06
#